data_AF-A0A7S1IQS8-F1
#
_entry.id   AF-A0A7S1IQS8-F1
#
_cell.length_a   1.000
_cell.length_b   1.000
_cell.length_c   1.000
_cell.angle_alpha   90.00
_cell.angle_beta   90.00
_cell.angle_gamma   90.00
#
_symmetry.space_group_name_H-M   'P 1'
#
loop_
_entity.id
_entity.type
_entity.pdbx_description
1 polymer ?
#
loop_
_entity_poly.entity_id
_entity_poly.type
_entity_poly.pdbx_seq_one_letter_code
_entity_poly.pdbx_strand_id
1 'polypeptide(L)'
;GRFGTHFWAFQEQEVTPDIVTMGKPFGNGMPLAAVATTDAISKSFANGMEYFNTFGGNPVACAAGLAVLDVLRAEGLQQHAEEVGQYLRSRLQELMPTFPVIGQVRGSGLFLGIEFVQGPSS
;
A
#
# COMPACT_ATOMS: atom_id res chain seq x y z
N GLY A 1 -1.71 2.74 4.60
CA GLY A 1 -0.75 3.70 5.16
C GLY A 1 0.40 4.08 4.24
N ARG A 2 0.92 3.19 3.37
CA ARG A 2 2.13 3.46 2.55
C ARG A 2 2.03 4.75 1.70
N PHE A 3 0.84 5.06 1.20
CA PHE A 3 0.56 6.22 0.35
C PHE A 3 0.64 7.57 1.10
N GLY A 4 0.68 7.55 2.43
CA GLY A 4 0.77 8.73 3.29
C GLY A 4 -0.59 9.42 3.44
N THR A 5 -0.99 10.19 2.44
CA THR A 5 -2.23 11.00 2.45
C THR A 5 -3.50 10.18 2.68
N HIS A 6 -3.49 8.92 2.25
CA HIS A 6 -4.61 7.99 2.39
C HIS A 6 -4.15 6.66 2.97
N PHE A 7 -5.05 5.99 3.70
CA PHE A 7 -4.74 4.66 4.23
C PHE A 7 -4.75 3.63 3.09
N TRP A 8 -5.75 3.70 2.21
CA TRP A 8 -5.85 2.90 0.99
C TRP A 8 -5.64 3.80 -0.23
N ALA A 9 -4.78 3.38 -1.16
CA ALA A 9 -4.44 4.19 -2.33
C ALA A 9 -5.64 4.47 -3.25
N PHE A 10 -6.63 3.56 -3.32
CA PHE A 10 -7.83 3.77 -4.14
C PHE A 10 -8.68 4.96 -3.66
N GLN A 11 -8.52 5.41 -2.41
CA GLN A 11 -9.25 6.57 -1.88
C GLN A 11 -8.87 7.85 -2.63
N GLU A 12 -7.64 7.95 -3.15
CA GLU A 12 -7.21 9.08 -3.98
C GLU A 12 -8.04 9.22 -5.26
N GLN A 13 -8.55 8.09 -5.78
CA GLN A 13 -9.35 8.06 -7.00
C GLN A 13 -10.84 8.30 -6.73
N GLU A 14 -11.22 8.57 -5.47
CA GLU A 14 -12.60 8.78 -5.04
C GLU A 14 -13.56 7.63 -5.40
N VAL A 15 -13.01 6.41 -5.52
CA VAL A 15 -13.79 5.20 -5.82
C VAL A 15 -14.06 4.38 -4.57
N THR A 16 -15.23 3.74 -4.54
CA THR A 16 -15.58 2.72 -3.54
C THR A 16 -15.57 1.36 -4.23
N PRO A 17 -14.49 0.56 -4.09
CA PRO A 17 -14.39 -0.72 -4.79
C PRO A 17 -15.30 -1.79 -4.16
N ASP A 18 -15.90 -2.64 -4.99
CA ASP A 18 -16.66 -3.80 -4.50
C ASP A 18 -15.77 -4.91 -3.91
N ILE A 19 -14.51 -4.99 -4.35
CA ILE A 19 -13.52 -5.98 -3.89
C ILE A 19 -12.18 -5.27 -3.66
N VAL A 20 -11.58 -5.49 -2.49
CA VAL A 20 -10.23 -5.02 -2.12
C VAL A 20 -9.36 -6.20 -1.77
N THR A 21 -8.16 -6.25 -2.35
CA THR A 21 -7.16 -7.28 -2.04
C THR A 21 -6.05 -6.71 -1.16
N MET A 22 -5.65 -7.48 -0.15
CA MET A 22 -4.65 -7.12 0.85
C MET A 22 -3.66 -8.27 1.02
N GLY A 23 -2.41 -7.94 1.31
CA GLY A 23 -1.32 -8.89 1.50
C GLY A 23 -0.06 -8.11 1.82
N LYS A 24 1.11 -8.58 1.37
CA LYS A 24 2.41 -7.87 1.53
C LYS A 24 2.59 -7.33 2.96
N PRO A 25 2.50 -6.02 3.28
CA PRO A 25 2.73 -5.56 4.65
C PRO A 25 1.62 -5.96 5.63
N PHE A 26 0.49 -6.50 5.15
CA PHE A 26 -0.65 -6.86 5.99
C PHE A 26 -0.31 -7.88 7.08
N GLY A 27 0.64 -8.79 6.83
CA GLY A 27 1.18 -9.71 7.84
C GLY A 27 2.57 -9.35 8.37
N ASN A 28 3.19 -8.27 7.87
CA ASN A 28 4.54 -7.81 8.22
C ASN A 28 5.57 -8.94 8.46
N GLY A 29 5.71 -9.84 7.47
CA GLY A 29 6.59 -11.00 7.53
C GLY A 29 5.88 -12.33 7.78
N MET A 30 4.71 -12.31 8.43
CA MET A 30 3.82 -13.47 8.51
C MET A 30 3.05 -13.67 7.19
N PRO A 31 2.95 -14.89 6.63
CA PRO A 31 2.12 -15.16 5.46
C PRO A 31 0.65 -14.87 5.75
N LEU A 32 0.17 -13.72 5.27
CA LEU A 32 -1.21 -13.28 5.42
C LEU A 32 -1.64 -12.46 4.21
N ALA A 33 -2.80 -12.82 3.67
CA ALA A 33 -3.52 -12.08 2.65
C ALA A 33 -5.00 -12.11 2.99
N ALA A 34 -5.74 -11.10 2.52
CA ALA A 34 -7.16 -10.99 2.73
C ALA A 34 -7.84 -10.39 1.50
N VAL A 35 -9.09 -10.77 1.29
CA VAL A 35 -9.99 -10.13 0.33
C VAL A 35 -11.16 -9.58 1.13
N ALA A 36 -11.39 -8.28 1.05
CA ALA A 36 -12.61 -7.65 1.53
C ALA A 36 -13.56 -7.47 0.35
N THR A 37 -14.83 -7.79 0.53
CA THR A 37 -15.86 -7.68 -0.52
C THR A 37 -17.20 -7.29 0.10
N THR A 38 -18.13 -6.84 -0.74
CA THR A 38 -19.50 -6.52 -0.30
C THR A 38 -20.28 -7.76 0.11
N ASP A 39 -21.28 -7.58 0.97
CA ASP A 39 -22.21 -8.63 1.37
C ASP A 39 -22.91 -9.29 0.18
N ALA A 40 -23.28 -8.49 -0.83
CA ALA A 40 -23.96 -8.99 -2.02
C ALA A 40 -23.09 -10.02 -2.76
N ILE A 41 -21.80 -9.70 -2.95
CA ILE A 41 -20.83 -10.61 -3.57
C ILE A 41 -20.57 -11.80 -2.65
N SER A 42 -20.30 -11.58 -1.36
CA SER A 42 -20.06 -12.69 -0.42
C SER A 42 -21.22 -13.70 -0.41
N LYS A 43 -22.48 -13.21 -0.41
CA LYS A 43 -23.68 -14.06 -0.45
C LYS A 43 -23.85 -14.78 -1.78
N SER A 44 -23.44 -14.21 -2.92
CA SER A 44 -23.52 -14.92 -4.21
C SER A 44 -22.57 -16.12 -4.30
N PHE A 45 -21.50 -16.14 -3.49
CA PHE A 45 -20.61 -17.29 -3.35
C PHE A 45 -21.17 -18.36 -2.40
N ALA A 46 -22.17 -18.05 -1.58
CA ALA A 46 -22.82 -19.00 -0.68
C ALA A 46 -23.88 -19.87 -1.42
N ASN A 47 -23.48 -20.48 -2.54
CA ASN A 47 -24.34 -21.25 -3.43
C ASN A 47 -24.14 -22.79 -3.33
N GLY A 48 -23.43 -23.23 -2.29
CA GLY A 48 -23.15 -24.65 -2.00
C GLY A 48 -21.70 -25.08 -2.28
N MET A 49 -20.94 -24.32 -3.08
CA MET A 49 -19.50 -24.52 -3.24
C MET A 49 -18.75 -23.69 -2.19
N GLU A 50 -18.18 -24.34 -1.19
CA GLU A 50 -17.37 -23.67 -0.18
C GLU A 50 -15.97 -23.38 -0.72
N TYR A 51 -15.55 -22.12 -0.65
CA TYR A 51 -14.15 -21.77 -0.81
C TYR A 51 -13.40 -22.14 0.47
N PHE A 52 -12.40 -23.01 0.36
CA PHE A 52 -11.60 -23.47 1.48
C PHE A 52 -10.10 -23.30 1.22
N ASN A 53 -9.36 -22.95 2.27
CA ASN A 53 -7.91 -22.95 2.30
C ASN A 53 -7.45 -23.55 3.64
N THR A 54 -6.58 -24.55 3.59
CA THR A 54 -6.03 -25.25 4.77
C THR A 54 -5.48 -24.32 5.84
N PHE A 55 -4.89 -23.19 5.45
CA PHE A 55 -4.31 -22.20 6.36
C PHE A 55 -5.09 -20.88 6.39
N GLY A 56 -6.22 -20.82 5.68
CA GLY A 56 -7.10 -19.66 5.66
C GLY A 56 -7.66 -19.37 7.06
N GLY A 57 -7.55 -18.12 7.50
CA GLY A 57 -8.05 -17.70 8.82
C GLY A 57 -7.29 -18.28 10.00
N ASN A 58 -6.03 -18.73 9.82
CA ASN A 58 -5.24 -19.22 10.93
C ASN A 58 -5.07 -18.15 12.04
N PRO A 59 -5.37 -18.47 13.32
CA PRO A 59 -5.33 -17.50 14.42
C PRO A 59 -3.99 -16.79 14.63
N VAL A 60 -2.87 -17.47 14.39
CA VAL A 60 -1.53 -16.88 14.54
C VAL A 60 -1.30 -15.81 13.48
N ALA A 61 -1.70 -16.09 12.23
CA ALA A 61 -1.60 -15.11 11.16
C ALA A 61 -2.54 -13.92 11.38
N CYS A 62 -3.77 -14.17 11.85
CA CYS A 62 -4.71 -13.12 12.21
C CYS A 62 -4.19 -12.24 13.35
N ALA A 63 -3.61 -12.83 14.40
CA ALA A 63 -3.02 -12.09 15.51
C ALA A 63 -1.85 -11.20 15.06
N ALA A 64 -0.98 -11.72 14.17
CA ALA A 64 0.09 -10.92 13.58
C ALA A 64 -0.47 -9.73 12.78
N GLY A 65 -1.49 -9.95 11.94
CA GLY A 65 -2.14 -8.87 11.19
C GLY A 65 -2.78 -7.80 12.08
N LEU A 66 -3.44 -8.20 13.17
CA LEU A 66 -4.00 -7.27 14.15
C LEU A 66 -2.90 -6.44 14.83
N ALA A 67 -1.82 -7.07 15.29
CA ALA A 67 -0.69 -6.37 15.88
C ALA A 67 -0.07 -5.35 14.91
N VAL A 68 0.03 -5.68 13.61
CA VAL A 68 0.47 -4.73 12.58
C VAL A 68 -0.45 -3.52 12.48
N LEU A 69 -1.76 -3.72 12.50
CA LEU A 69 -2.73 -2.63 12.46
C LEU A 69 -2.69 -1.77 13.73
N ASP A 70 -2.41 -2.37 14.88
CA ASP A 70 -2.25 -1.64 16.15
C ASP A 70 -1.00 -0.76 16.12
N VAL A 71 0.14 -1.29 15.68
CA VAL A 71 1.39 -0.53 15.52
C VAL A 71 1.25 0.59 14.51
N LEU A 72 0.64 0.33 13.34
CA LEU A 72 0.37 1.35 12.32
C LEU A 72 -0.39 2.56 12.89
N ARG A 73 -1.34 2.31 13.79
CA ARG A 73 -2.14 3.36 14.46
C ARG A 73 -1.37 4.02 15.61
N ALA A 74 -0.80 3.24 16.51
CA ALA A 74 -0.13 3.72 17.72
C ALA A 74 1.11 4.57 17.42
N GLU A 75 1.87 4.20 16.39
CA GLU A 75 3.09 4.91 16.00
C GLU A 75 2.84 5.96 14.89
N GLY A 76 1.58 6.17 14.47
CA GLY A 76 1.26 7.17 13.45
C GLY A 76 1.94 6.92 12.10
N LEU A 77 2.17 5.66 11.73
CA LEU A 77 3.03 5.30 10.59
C LEU A 77 2.52 5.78 9.23
N GLN A 78 1.21 6.03 9.10
CA GLN A 78 0.66 6.67 7.90
C GLN A 78 1.16 8.11 7.76
N GLN A 79 1.01 8.92 8.80
CA GLN A 79 1.48 10.30 8.83
C GLN A 79 3.00 10.35 8.65
N HIS A 80 3.73 9.46 9.32
CA HIS A 80 5.17 9.36 9.14
C HIS A 80 5.56 9.05 7.68
N ALA A 81 4.83 8.16 7.00
CA ALA A 81 5.06 7.87 5.59
C ALA A 81 4.77 9.08 4.68
N GLU A 82 3.82 9.94 5.04
CA GLU A 82 3.56 11.19 4.35
C GLU A 82 4.71 12.19 4.53
N GLU A 83 5.08 12.47 5.78
CA GLU A 83 6.12 13.45 6.13
C GLU A 83 7.49 13.08 5.53
N VAL A 84 7.95 11.85 5.78
CA VAL A 84 9.25 11.38 5.27
C VAL A 84 9.21 11.20 3.75
N GLY A 85 8.08 10.74 3.23
CA GLY A 85 7.87 10.62 1.78
C GLY A 85 7.96 11.96 1.06
N GLN A 86 7.29 12.99 1.59
CA GLN A 86 7.36 14.34 1.07
C GLN A 86 8.77 14.91 1.16
N TYR A 87 9.45 14.73 2.30
CA TYR A 87 10.84 15.14 2.46
C TYR A 87 11.73 14.50 1.40
N LEU A 88 11.70 13.17 1.26
CA LEU A 88 12.50 12.44 0.28
C LEU A 88 12.22 12.90 -1.15
N ARG A 89 10.93 13.04 -1.50
CA ARG A 89 10.52 13.51 -2.83
C ARG A 89 11.06 14.91 -3.13
N SER A 90 10.95 15.85 -2.19
CA SER A 90 11.47 17.21 -2.36
C SER A 90 12.99 17.21 -2.56
N ARG A 91 13.74 16.45 -1.75
CA ARG A 91 15.20 16.35 -1.91
C ARG A 91 15.60 15.76 -3.26
N LEU A 92 14.87 14.76 -3.76
CA LEU A 92 15.12 14.20 -5.09
C LEU A 92 14.82 15.21 -6.20
N GLN A 93 13.78 16.02 -6.06
CA GLN A 93 13.45 17.09 -7.01
C GLN A 93 14.50 18.20 -7.02
N GLU A 94 15.06 18.57 -5.87
CA GLU A 94 16.18 19.51 -5.77
C GLU A 94 17.44 19.04 -6.50
N LEU A 95 17.64 17.72 -6.64
CA LEU A 95 18.78 17.14 -7.34
C LEU A 95 18.60 17.11 -8.87
N MET A 96 17.37 17.21 -9.37
CA MET A 96 17.08 17.13 -10.81
C MET A 96 17.85 18.15 -11.66
N PRO A 97 18.01 19.43 -11.26
CA PRO A 97 18.80 20.40 -12.02
C PRO A 97 20.29 20.05 -12.10
N THR A 98 20.84 19.38 -11.07
CA THR A 98 22.24 18.96 -11.02
C THR A 98 22.48 17.66 -11.79
N PHE A 99 21.47 16.79 -11.84
CA PHE A 99 21.55 15.48 -12.47
C PHE A 99 20.47 15.33 -13.54
N PRO A 100 20.72 15.78 -14.79
CA PRO A 100 19.77 15.70 -15.91
C PRO A 100 19.29 14.27 -16.26
N VAL A 101 19.99 13.24 -15.77
CA VAL A 101 19.57 11.85 -15.87
C VAL A 101 18.30 11.56 -15.07
N ILE A 102 17.98 12.35 -14.05
CA ILE A 102 16.72 12.24 -13.29
C ILE A 102 15.62 12.97 -14.05
N GLY A 103 14.85 12.22 -14.83
CA GLY A 103 13.77 12.79 -15.66
C GLY A 103 12.54 13.16 -14.84
N GLN A 104 12.12 12.29 -13.91
CA GLN A 104 10.91 12.51 -13.13
C GLN A 104 10.99 11.86 -11.74
N VAL A 105 10.38 12.52 -10.75
CA VAL A 105 10.09 11.94 -9.43
C VAL A 105 8.58 12.00 -9.19
N ARG A 106 7.93 10.84 -9.07
CA ARG A 106 6.46 10.70 -8.94
C ARG A 106 6.07 9.84 -7.75
N GLY A 107 4.81 9.94 -7.33
CA GLY A 107 4.24 9.16 -6.24
C GLY A 107 3.84 10.00 -5.02
N SER A 108 3.35 9.33 -3.98
CA SER A 108 2.84 9.92 -2.73
C SER A 108 3.30 9.13 -1.51
N GLY A 109 3.54 9.84 -0.40
CA GLY A 109 4.14 9.27 0.80
C GLY A 109 5.41 8.50 0.46
N LEU A 110 5.54 7.28 0.98
CA LEU A 110 6.68 6.41 0.69
C LEU A 110 6.43 5.45 -0.49
N PHE A 111 5.42 5.73 -1.32
CA PHE A 111 5.21 5.08 -2.61
C PHE A 111 5.75 5.99 -3.71
N LEU A 112 7.07 6.00 -3.89
CA LEU A 112 7.77 6.87 -4.83
C LEU A 112 8.39 6.08 -5.99
N GLY A 113 8.41 6.70 -7.15
CA GLY A 113 9.11 6.23 -8.34
C GLY A 113 10.02 7.32 -8.90
N ILE A 114 11.22 6.93 -9.30
CA ILE A 114 12.20 7.80 -9.95
C ILE A 114 12.42 7.26 -11.34
N GLU A 115 12.24 8.12 -12.35
CA GLU A 115 12.50 7.79 -13.74
C GLU A 115 13.84 8.37 -14.17
N PHE A 116 14.67 7.51 -14.74
CA PHE A 116 15.93 7.90 -15.34
C PHE A 116 15.79 8.00 -16.85
N VAL A 117 16.28 9.08 -17.43
CA VAL A 117 16.26 9.36 -18.87
C VAL A 117 17.68 9.49 -19.39
N GLN A 118 17.85 9.38 -20.71
CA GLN A 118 19.13 9.72 -21.32
C GLN A 118 19.37 11.22 -21.15
N GLY A 119 20.51 11.58 -20.56
CA GLY A 119 20.93 12.97 -20.48
C GLY A 119 21.11 13.57 -21.87
N PRO A 120 21.14 14.90 -22.00
CA PRO A 120 21.38 15.55 -23.28
C PRO A 120 22.67 15.01 -23.90
N SER A 121 22.61 14.65 -25.18
CA SER A 121 23.79 14.30 -25.96
C SER A 121 24.78 15.45 -25.86
N SER A 122 25.95 15.19 -25.27
CA SER A 122 27.09 16.11 -25.24
C SER A 122 27.54 16.48 -26.65
#